data_AF-A0A2J6MUZ7-F1
#
_entry.id   AF-A0A2J6MUZ7-F1
#
_cell.length_a   1.000
_cell.length_b   1.000
_cell.length_c   1.000
_cell.angle_alpha   90.00
_cell.angle_beta   90.00
_cell.angle_gamma   90.00
#
_symmetry.space_group_name_H-M   'P 1'
#
loop_
_entity.id
_entity.type
_entity.pdbx_description
1 polymer ?
#
loop_
_entity_poly.entity_id
_entity_poly.type
_entity_poly.pdbx_seq_one_letter_code
_entity_poly.pdbx_strand_id
1 'polypeptide(L)'
;MPIPPAVLADLPLFPLHTVLFPGGLLPLKIFEARYLDMARACLREQTPFGVCLLKSGTEVAQPDEPAVPETVGCLAEIDQCDVETFGMLLIRAHGTRRFRLLSHRVEASGLLVGMAEPLADDTPLEGQDRLACFGACAEVLERIIATIRSRDPDGVPFAEPFRLDDPSWVSNRLAEVLPIPLRARQKLMELTDAGARIDVVHHYMRQHQLL
;
A
#
# COMPACT_ATOMS: atom_id res chain seq x y z
N MET A 1 30.02 2.17 10.84
CA MET A 1 29.23 3.28 10.27
C MET A 1 27.88 2.70 9.87
N PRO A 2 26.74 3.31 10.23
CA PRO A 2 25.47 2.89 9.65
C PRO A 2 25.55 3.11 8.13
N ILE A 3 25.17 2.10 7.36
CA ILE A 3 25.15 2.14 5.90
C ILE A 3 24.11 3.19 5.49
N PRO A 4 24.44 4.04 4.49
CA PRO A 4 23.49 4.76 3.67
C PRO A 4 22.11 4.12 3.59
N PRO A 5 20.96 4.65 4.05
CA PRO A 5 19.71 4.08 3.56
C PRO A 5 19.77 4.13 2.03
N ALA A 6 19.60 2.96 1.39
CA ALA A 6 19.82 2.83 -0.05
C ALA A 6 18.78 3.70 -0.79
N VAL A 7 19.23 4.83 -1.34
CA VAL A 7 18.38 5.75 -2.09
C VAL A 7 18.08 5.14 -3.47
N LEU A 8 16.80 5.06 -3.80
CA LEU A 8 16.30 4.69 -5.12
C LEU A 8 16.26 5.97 -5.97
N ALA A 9 17.14 6.12 -6.94
CA ALA A 9 17.31 7.38 -7.68
C ALA A 9 16.21 7.63 -8.74
N ASP A 10 15.79 6.58 -9.43
CA ASP A 10 14.82 6.61 -10.53
C ASP A 10 13.70 5.59 -10.30
N LEU A 11 13.08 5.66 -9.12
CA LEU A 11 11.94 4.80 -8.80
C LEU A 11 10.75 5.22 -9.68
N PRO A 12 10.24 4.35 -10.58
CA PRO A 12 9.00 4.66 -11.30
C PRO A 12 7.84 4.72 -10.32
N LEU A 13 7.02 5.75 -10.44
CA LEU A 13 5.89 6.02 -9.56
C LEU A 13 4.57 5.81 -10.29
N PHE A 14 3.63 5.16 -9.60
CA PHE A 14 2.25 5.00 -9.99
C PHE A 14 1.35 5.69 -8.96
N PRO A 15 0.99 6.97 -9.19
CA PRO A 15 0.04 7.68 -8.37
C PRO A 15 -1.38 7.11 -8.56
N LEU A 16 -2.05 6.75 -7.47
CA LEU A 16 -3.40 6.16 -7.47
C LEU A 16 -4.31 6.85 -6.44
N HIS A 17 -5.62 6.67 -6.56
CA HIS A 17 -6.63 7.01 -5.54
C HIS A 17 -6.79 5.88 -4.51
N THR A 18 -5.69 5.20 -4.16
CA THR A 18 -5.65 4.18 -3.11
C THR A 18 -4.38 4.31 -2.27
N VAL A 19 -4.43 3.75 -1.06
CA VAL A 19 -3.28 3.67 -0.16
C VAL A 19 -2.87 2.20 -0.08
N LEU A 20 -1.71 1.87 -0.64
CA LEU A 20 -1.11 0.55 -0.52
C LEU A 20 -0.31 0.45 0.78
N PHE A 21 -0.55 -0.60 1.57
CA PHE A 21 0.28 -0.92 2.73
C PHE A 21 1.22 -2.09 2.43
N PRO A 22 2.31 -2.23 3.21
CA PRO A 22 3.09 -3.46 3.27
C PRO A 22 2.22 -4.71 3.44
N GLY A 23 2.47 -5.72 2.61
CA GLY A 23 1.70 -6.97 2.52
C GLY A 23 0.33 -6.85 1.83
N GLY A 24 -0.04 -5.67 1.34
CA GLY A 24 -1.33 -5.42 0.70
C GLY A 24 -1.36 -5.95 -0.72
N LEU A 25 -2.50 -6.48 -1.16
CA LEU A 25 -2.70 -6.87 -2.56
C LEU A 25 -3.15 -5.66 -3.38
N LEU A 26 -2.59 -5.53 -4.57
CA LEU A 26 -2.91 -4.47 -5.51
C LEU A 26 -3.19 -5.04 -6.91
N PRO A 27 -4.44 -5.45 -7.19
CA PRO A 27 -4.86 -5.75 -8.55
C PRO A 27 -4.98 -4.44 -9.34
N LEU A 28 -4.34 -4.37 -10.52
CA LEU A 28 -4.38 -3.20 -11.38
C LEU A 28 -4.77 -3.60 -12.80
N LYS A 29 -5.57 -2.73 -13.42
CA LYS A 29 -5.86 -2.74 -14.85
C LYS A 29 -5.15 -1.56 -15.50
N ILE A 30 -4.12 -1.85 -16.27
CA ILE A 30 -3.26 -0.85 -16.90
C ILE A 30 -3.61 -0.74 -18.39
N PHE A 31 -3.89 0.48 -18.83
CA PHE A 31 -4.20 0.79 -20.22
C PHE A 31 -3.41 1.99 -20.77
N GLU A 32 -2.86 2.85 -19.91
CA GLU A 32 -2.01 3.97 -20.36
C GLU A 32 -0.61 3.48 -20.78
N ALA A 33 -0.14 3.93 -21.94
CA ALA A 33 1.14 3.51 -22.52
C ALA A 33 2.34 3.64 -21.56
N ARG A 34 2.44 4.77 -20.84
CA ARG A 34 3.51 5.01 -19.85
C ARG A 34 3.57 3.94 -18.75
N TYR A 35 2.41 3.47 -18.28
CA TYR A 35 2.33 2.47 -17.22
C TYR A 35 2.43 1.04 -17.77
N LEU A 36 2.03 0.81 -19.03
CA LEU A 36 2.29 -0.45 -19.73
C LEU A 36 3.80 -0.68 -19.86
N ASP A 37 4.54 0.36 -20.27
CA ASP A 37 5.99 0.28 -20.43
C ASP A 37 6.71 0.15 -19.08
N MET A 38 6.25 0.88 -18.07
CA MET A 38 6.72 0.72 -16.69
C MET A 38 6.52 -0.72 -16.20
N ALA A 39 5.31 -1.27 -16.31
CA ALA A 39 5.02 -2.63 -15.84
C ALA A 39 5.88 -3.68 -16.56
N ARG A 40 6.08 -3.55 -17.88
CA ARG A 40 6.98 -4.41 -18.65
C ARG A 40 8.44 -4.31 -18.21
N ALA A 41 8.91 -3.11 -17.88
CA ALA A 41 10.26 -2.89 -17.36
C ALA A 41 10.42 -3.54 -15.98
N CYS A 42 9.50 -3.29 -15.05
CA CYS A 42 9.48 -3.90 -13.72
C CYS A 42 9.48 -5.44 -13.78
N LEU A 43 8.67 -6.04 -14.67
CA LEU A 43 8.64 -7.49 -14.88
C LEU A 43 9.96 -8.04 -15.42
N ARG A 44 10.54 -7.36 -16.43
CA ARG A 44 11.79 -7.80 -17.08
C ARG A 44 12.99 -7.70 -16.14
N GLU A 45 13.05 -6.63 -15.35
CA GLU A 45 14.20 -6.31 -14.50
C GLU A 45 14.02 -6.79 -13.05
N GLN A 46 12.83 -7.33 -12.72
CA GLN A 46 12.46 -7.74 -11.36
C GLN A 46 12.63 -6.61 -10.35
N THR A 47 12.24 -5.40 -10.75
CA THR A 47 12.36 -4.19 -9.94
C THR A 47 10.98 -3.71 -9.47
N PRO A 48 10.88 -3.17 -8.24
CA PRO A 48 9.63 -2.62 -7.75
C PRO A 48 9.30 -1.27 -8.41
N PHE A 49 8.03 -0.89 -8.37
CA PHE A 49 7.57 0.47 -8.60
C PHE A 49 7.00 1.06 -7.31
N GLY A 50 6.90 2.39 -7.22
CA GLY A 50 6.36 3.08 -6.05
C GLY A 50 4.89 3.43 -6.23
N VAL A 51 4.04 3.02 -5.30
CA VAL A 51 2.63 3.42 -5.25
C VAL A 51 2.47 4.56 -4.25
N CYS A 52 1.91 5.67 -4.71
CA CYS A 52 1.62 6.83 -3.86
C CYS A 52 0.14 7.20 -3.99
N LEU A 53 -0.48 7.62 -2.88
CA LEU A 53 -1.78 8.26 -2.93
C LEU A 53 -1.65 9.60 -3.69
N LEU A 54 -2.61 9.91 -4.55
CA LEU A 54 -2.76 11.24 -5.16
C LEU A 54 -3.20 12.26 -4.10
N LYS A 55 -2.33 13.24 -3.84
CA LYS A 55 -2.63 14.39 -2.98
C LYS A 55 -3.54 15.40 -3.68
N SER A 56 -3.29 15.62 -4.97
CA SER A 56 -4.09 16.46 -5.88
C SER A 56 -3.85 16.04 -7.34
N GLY A 57 -4.85 16.26 -8.20
CA GLY A 57 -4.88 15.81 -9.60
C GLY A 57 -5.68 14.52 -9.78
N THR A 58 -5.87 14.11 -11.03
CA THR A 58 -6.54 12.87 -11.42
C THR A 58 -5.54 11.76 -11.77
N GLU A 59 -5.93 10.48 -11.61
CA GLU A 59 -5.12 9.32 -12.02
C GLU A 59 -4.71 9.39 -13.50
N VAL A 60 -5.62 9.89 -14.33
CA VAL A 60 -5.36 10.21 -15.73
C VAL A 60 -4.70 11.58 -15.82
N ALA A 61 -3.53 11.66 -16.45
CA ALA A 61 -2.84 12.92 -16.64
C ALA A 61 -3.73 13.91 -17.43
N GLN A 62 -4.02 15.06 -16.83
CA GLN A 62 -4.58 16.20 -17.53
C GLN A 62 -3.46 17.21 -17.84
N PRO A 63 -3.46 17.85 -19.01
CA PRO A 63 -2.40 18.78 -19.42
C PRO A 63 -2.10 19.90 -18.42
N ASP A 64 -3.13 20.33 -17.67
CA ASP A 64 -3.06 21.50 -16.78
C ASP A 64 -3.04 21.14 -15.28
N GLU A 65 -3.13 19.86 -14.92
CA GLU A 65 -3.12 19.40 -13.52
C GLU A 65 -2.11 18.25 -13.33
N PRO A 66 -0.85 18.56 -12.97
CA PRO A 66 0.13 17.52 -12.69
C PRO A 66 -0.30 16.70 -11.47
N ALA A 67 -0.27 15.38 -11.60
CA ALA A 67 -0.48 14.45 -10.50
C ALA A 67 0.56 14.68 -9.41
N VAL A 68 0.12 15.11 -8.23
CA VAL A 68 1.01 15.31 -7.06
C VAL A 68 0.88 14.11 -6.15
N PRO A 69 1.91 13.25 -6.04
CA PRO A 69 1.88 12.14 -5.09
C PRO A 69 2.06 12.62 -3.66
N GLU A 70 1.52 11.88 -2.70
CA GLU A 70 1.89 12.00 -1.29
C GLU A 70 3.37 11.65 -1.07
N THR A 71 3.95 12.21 -0.01
CA THR A 71 5.39 12.07 0.28
C THR A 71 5.78 10.70 0.82
N VAL A 72 4.82 9.91 1.27
CA VAL A 72 5.04 8.54 1.71
C VAL A 72 4.19 7.63 0.83
N GLY A 73 4.82 6.57 0.33
CA GLY A 73 4.19 5.53 -0.48
C GLY A 73 4.65 4.14 -0.07
N CYS A 74 4.21 3.14 -0.82
CA CYS A 74 4.64 1.76 -0.66
C CYS A 74 5.23 1.25 -1.96
N LEU A 75 6.39 0.60 -1.88
CA LEU A 75 6.91 -0.15 -3.02
C LEU A 75 5.98 -1.32 -3.31
N ALA A 76 5.81 -1.62 -4.59
CA ALA A 76 4.99 -2.70 -5.09
C ALA A 76 5.83 -3.57 -6.04
N GLU A 77 5.71 -4.88 -5.87
CA GLU A 77 6.31 -5.89 -6.74
C GLU A 77 5.20 -6.63 -7.50
N ILE A 78 5.45 -6.91 -8.78
CA ILE A 78 4.46 -7.57 -9.65
C ILE A 78 4.61 -9.08 -9.49
N ASP A 79 3.58 -9.74 -8.99
CA ASP A 79 3.51 -11.19 -8.83
C ASP A 79 3.09 -11.90 -10.11
N GLN A 80 2.07 -11.34 -10.76
CA GLN A 80 1.42 -11.93 -11.93
C GLN A 80 1.06 -10.84 -12.93
N CYS A 81 1.14 -11.19 -14.21
CA CYS A 81 0.76 -10.30 -15.29
C CYS A 81 0.08 -11.12 -16.39
N ASP A 82 -1.18 -10.80 -16.65
CA ASP A 82 -1.96 -11.36 -17.74
C ASP A 82 -2.15 -10.29 -18.82
N VAL A 83 -1.87 -10.67 -20.07
CA VAL A 83 -2.15 -9.82 -21.23
C VAL A 83 -3.60 -10.02 -21.64
N GLU A 84 -4.43 -8.98 -21.49
CA GLU A 84 -5.82 -9.01 -21.92
C GLU A 84 -5.97 -8.68 -23.41
N THR A 85 -7.14 -9.03 -23.94
CA THR A 85 -7.60 -8.59 -25.27
C THR A 85 -7.54 -7.05 -25.36
N PHE A 86 -7.14 -6.52 -26.52
CA PHE A 86 -7.03 -5.07 -26.81
C PHE A 86 -5.84 -4.33 -26.15
N GLY A 87 -4.79 -5.03 -25.73
CA GLY A 87 -3.52 -4.39 -25.34
C GLY A 87 -3.50 -3.79 -23.93
N MET A 88 -4.43 -4.23 -23.08
CA MET A 88 -4.43 -3.91 -21.64
C MET A 88 -3.62 -4.96 -20.87
N LEU A 89 -3.03 -4.57 -19.75
CA LEU A 89 -2.40 -5.50 -18.80
C LEU A 89 -3.23 -5.57 -17.53
N LEU A 90 -3.55 -6.79 -17.10
CA LEU A 90 -4.01 -7.07 -15.75
C LEU A 90 -2.80 -7.52 -14.95
N ILE A 91 -2.41 -6.74 -13.95
CA ILE A 91 -1.31 -7.11 -13.06
C ILE A 91 -1.84 -7.32 -11.65
N ARG A 92 -1.29 -8.33 -10.99
CA ARG A 92 -1.40 -8.49 -9.54
C ARG A 92 -0.05 -8.13 -8.95
N ALA A 93 -0.05 -7.08 -8.14
CA ALA A 93 1.12 -6.68 -7.38
C ALA A 93 0.84 -6.82 -5.88
N HIS A 94 1.89 -6.82 -5.07
CA HIS A 94 1.78 -6.70 -3.62
C HIS A 94 2.71 -5.61 -3.08
N GLY A 95 2.26 -4.96 -2.01
CA GLY A 95 3.06 -3.97 -1.29
C GLY A 95 4.17 -4.63 -0.49
N THR A 96 5.39 -4.12 -0.57
CA THR A 96 6.53 -4.65 0.19
C THR A 96 6.88 -3.72 1.35
N ARG A 97 7.59 -2.63 1.09
CA ARG A 97 8.09 -1.69 2.10
C ARG A 97 7.66 -0.27 1.80
N ARG A 98 7.51 0.53 2.84
CA ARG A 98 7.23 1.96 2.69
C ARG A 98 8.48 2.70 2.24
N PHE A 99 8.27 3.83 1.57
CA PHE A 99 9.33 4.74 1.22
C PHE A 99 8.88 6.18 1.43
N ARG A 100 9.85 7.07 1.65
CA ARG A 100 9.67 8.51 1.61
C ARG A 100 10.17 9.03 0.27
N LEU A 101 9.30 9.72 -0.45
CA LEU A 101 9.62 10.42 -1.67
C LEU A 101 10.36 11.71 -1.32
N LEU A 102 11.62 11.84 -1.78
CA LEU A 102 12.46 13.01 -1.55
C LEU A 102 12.23 14.07 -2.63
N SER A 103 12.08 13.64 -3.88
CA SER A 103 11.75 14.48 -5.02
C SER A 103 11.17 13.63 -6.15
N HIS A 104 10.47 14.26 -7.09
CA HIS A 104 9.95 13.61 -8.29
C HIS A 104 10.05 14.52 -9.51
N ARG A 105 10.07 13.90 -10.69
CA ARG A 105 10.04 14.57 -11.99
C ARG A 105 9.16 13.76 -12.95
N VAL A 106 8.70 14.43 -14.00
CA VAL A 106 7.98 13.79 -15.11
C VAL A 106 8.97 13.56 -16.25
N GLU A 107 9.06 12.33 -16.75
CA GLU A 107 9.89 12.00 -17.90
C GLU A 107 9.20 12.38 -19.22
N ALA A 108 9.94 12.33 -20.33
CA ALA A 108 9.38 12.63 -21.66
C ALA A 108 8.20 11.70 -22.06
N SER A 109 8.15 10.49 -21.49
CA SER A 109 7.04 9.55 -21.64
C SER A 109 5.78 9.93 -20.86
N GLY A 110 5.84 10.95 -20.00
CA GLY A 110 4.80 11.31 -19.04
C GLY A 110 4.78 10.44 -17.79
N LEU A 111 5.71 9.48 -17.65
CA LEU A 111 5.86 8.68 -16.43
C LEU A 111 6.43 9.55 -15.31
N LEU A 112 5.89 9.39 -14.10
CA LEU A 112 6.45 10.03 -12.92
C LEU A 112 7.56 9.14 -12.36
N VAL A 113 8.73 9.72 -12.10
CA VAL A 113 9.87 9.03 -11.49
C VAL A 113 10.39 9.84 -10.31
N GLY A 114 10.83 9.14 -9.27
CA GLY A 114 11.17 9.75 -7.98
C GLY A 114 12.48 9.29 -7.41
N MET A 115 13.11 10.19 -6.65
CA MET A 115 14.15 9.83 -5.70
C MET A 115 13.49 9.46 -4.38
N ALA A 116 13.71 8.23 -3.91
CA ALA A 116 13.01 7.69 -2.76
C ALA A 116 13.97 7.03 -1.75
N GLU A 117 13.65 7.18 -0.48
CA GLU A 117 14.33 6.54 0.64
C GLU A 117 13.40 5.48 1.24
N PRO A 118 13.76 4.18 1.23
CA PRO A 118 13.01 3.17 1.95
C PRO A 118 12.93 3.50 3.45
N LEU A 119 11.75 3.38 4.03
CA LEU A 119 11.57 3.51 5.47
C LEU A 119 11.94 2.20 6.17
N ALA A 120 12.43 2.31 7.40
CA ALA A 120 12.63 1.17 8.26
C ALA A 120 11.30 0.47 8.59
N ASP A 121 11.41 -0.77 9.04
CA ASP A 121 10.27 -1.51 9.58
C ASP A 121 9.67 -0.77 10.79
N ASP A 122 8.41 -1.08 11.11
CA ASP A 122 7.73 -0.46 12.24
C ASP A 122 8.46 -0.73 13.55
N THR A 123 8.42 0.27 14.43
CA THR A 123 8.75 0.06 15.84
C THR A 123 7.77 -0.96 16.41
N PRO A 124 8.26 -2.04 17.06
CA PRO A 124 7.41 -3.06 17.62
C PRO A 124 6.43 -2.50 18.66
N LEU A 125 5.30 -3.18 18.82
CA LEU A 125 4.32 -2.84 19.85
C LEU A 125 4.88 -3.13 21.24
N GLU A 126 4.84 -2.12 22.11
CA GLU A 126 5.20 -2.24 23.53
C GLU A 126 4.04 -1.79 24.44
N GLY A 127 3.93 -2.40 25.62
CA GLY A 127 2.94 -2.04 26.65
C GLY A 127 1.72 -2.98 26.71
N GLN A 128 1.27 -3.30 27.93
CA GLN A 128 0.18 -4.26 28.17
C GLN A 128 -1.17 -3.77 27.63
N ASP A 129 -1.48 -2.48 27.77
CA ASP A 129 -2.74 -1.91 27.28
C ASP A 129 -2.84 -1.98 25.75
N ARG A 130 -1.73 -1.73 25.06
CA ARG A 130 -1.64 -1.86 23.59
C ARG A 130 -1.76 -3.32 23.15
N LEU A 131 -1.24 -4.26 23.93
CA LEU A 131 -1.37 -5.68 23.65
C LEU A 131 -2.83 -6.15 23.75
N ALA A 132 -3.59 -5.65 24.73
CA ALA A 132 -5.02 -5.91 24.83
C ALA A 132 -5.81 -5.32 23.64
N CYS A 133 -5.49 -4.09 23.23
CA CYS A 133 -6.09 -3.47 22.04
C CYS A 133 -5.76 -4.27 20.77
N PHE A 134 -4.52 -4.74 20.64
CA PHE A 134 -4.08 -5.59 19.54
C PHE A 134 -4.88 -6.90 19.47
N GLY A 135 -5.07 -7.58 20.61
CA GLY A 135 -5.87 -8.80 20.67
C GLY A 135 -7.29 -8.59 20.12
N ALA A 136 -7.97 -7.55 20.58
CA ALA A 136 -9.30 -7.19 20.08
C ALA A 136 -9.30 -6.88 18.56
N CYS A 137 -8.29 -6.17 18.07
CA CYS A 137 -8.14 -5.90 16.64
C CYS A 137 -7.94 -7.19 15.82
N ALA A 138 -7.07 -8.10 16.29
CA ALA A 138 -6.79 -9.36 15.63
C ALA A 138 -8.03 -10.26 15.56
N GLU A 139 -8.81 -10.37 16.65
CA GLU A 139 -10.07 -11.13 16.70
C GLU A 139 -11.09 -10.60 15.69
N VAL A 140 -11.24 -9.28 15.57
CA VAL A 140 -12.16 -8.72 14.58
C VAL A 140 -11.68 -8.95 13.16
N LEU A 141 -10.38 -8.81 12.89
CA LEU A 141 -9.83 -9.11 11.57
C LEU A 141 -10.04 -10.59 11.19
N GLU A 142 -9.80 -11.50 12.13
CA GLU A 142 -10.06 -12.93 11.95
C GLU A 142 -11.53 -13.19 11.64
N ARG A 143 -12.46 -12.56 12.38
CA ARG A 143 -13.90 -12.64 12.13
C ARG A 143 -14.28 -12.11 10.75
N ILE A 144 -13.68 -11.01 10.30
CA ILE A 144 -13.89 -10.45 8.95
C ILE A 144 -13.42 -11.46 7.89
N ILE A 145 -12.22 -12.00 8.03
CA ILE A 145 -11.65 -12.99 7.12
C ILE A 145 -12.56 -14.23 7.04
N ALA A 146 -12.94 -14.79 8.19
CA ALA A 146 -13.83 -15.95 8.26
C ALA A 146 -15.18 -15.68 7.60
N THR A 147 -15.76 -14.49 7.81
CA THR A 147 -17.03 -14.08 7.20
C THR A 147 -16.91 -14.00 5.69
N ILE A 148 -15.84 -13.40 5.15
CA ILE A 148 -15.61 -13.32 3.70
C ILE A 148 -15.42 -14.73 3.12
N ARG A 149 -14.53 -15.54 3.70
CA ARG A 149 -14.27 -16.92 3.25
C ARG A 149 -15.52 -17.78 3.20
N SER A 150 -16.43 -17.62 4.18
CA SER A 150 -17.67 -18.39 4.22
C SER A 150 -18.62 -18.10 3.06
N ARG A 151 -18.51 -16.90 2.46
CA ARG A 151 -19.32 -16.46 1.33
C ARG A 151 -18.63 -16.71 0.00
N ASP A 152 -17.32 -16.46 -0.03
CA ASP A 152 -16.45 -16.61 -1.19
C ASP A 152 -15.06 -17.08 -0.72
N PRO A 153 -14.71 -18.36 -0.91
CA PRO A 153 -13.42 -18.91 -0.49
C PRO A 153 -12.20 -18.17 -1.06
N ASP A 154 -12.32 -17.64 -2.28
CA ASP A 154 -11.25 -16.94 -3.01
C ASP A 154 -11.36 -15.41 -2.89
N GLY A 155 -12.41 -14.91 -2.23
CA GLY A 155 -12.74 -13.49 -2.13
C GLY A 155 -11.99 -12.72 -1.04
N VAL A 156 -11.09 -13.36 -0.30
CA VAL A 156 -10.32 -12.68 0.77
C VAL A 156 -9.32 -11.71 0.15
N PRO A 157 -9.38 -10.40 0.47
CA PRO A 157 -8.53 -9.40 -0.16
C PRO A 157 -7.11 -9.35 0.43
N PHE A 158 -6.63 -10.43 1.06
CA PHE A 158 -5.35 -10.47 1.76
C PHE A 158 -4.50 -11.63 1.26
N ALA A 159 -3.19 -11.39 1.13
CA ALA A 159 -2.23 -12.44 0.83
C ALA A 159 -2.09 -13.42 2.01
N GLU A 160 -2.04 -14.71 1.70
CA GLU A 160 -1.63 -15.73 2.66
C GLU A 160 -0.09 -15.82 2.72
N PRO A 161 0.51 -16.21 3.86
CA PRO A 161 -0.14 -16.59 5.12
C PRO A 161 -0.64 -15.39 5.94
N PHE A 162 -1.77 -15.54 6.64
CA PHE A 162 -2.28 -14.50 7.54
C PHE A 162 -1.42 -14.42 8.80
N ARG A 163 -0.93 -13.20 9.09
CA ARG A 163 -0.05 -12.92 10.24
C ARG A 163 -0.84 -12.22 11.34
N LEU A 164 -1.82 -12.94 11.90
CA LEU A 164 -2.70 -12.43 12.97
C LEU A 164 -1.96 -12.18 14.29
N ASP A 165 -0.73 -12.70 14.40
CA ASP A 165 0.21 -12.49 15.49
C ASP A 165 1.13 -11.26 15.30
N ASP A 166 1.08 -10.60 14.14
CA ASP A 166 1.88 -9.42 13.82
C ASP A 166 1.04 -8.13 13.91
N PRO A 167 1.28 -7.24 14.90
CA PRO A 167 0.56 -5.98 15.04
C PRO A 167 0.66 -5.06 13.83
N SER A 168 1.80 -5.06 13.14
CA SER A 168 2.00 -4.25 11.94
C SER A 168 1.13 -4.75 10.80
N TRP A 169 1.09 -6.07 10.61
CA TRP A 169 0.25 -6.69 9.59
C TRP A 169 -1.23 -6.48 9.88
N VAL A 170 -1.69 -6.80 11.10
CA VAL A 170 -3.11 -6.67 11.50
C VAL A 170 -3.61 -5.23 11.33
N SER A 171 -2.84 -4.25 11.82
CA SER A 171 -3.23 -2.83 11.70
C SER A 171 -3.29 -2.36 10.24
N ASN A 172 -2.39 -2.83 9.36
CA ASN A 172 -2.43 -2.54 7.93
C ASN A 172 -3.67 -3.15 7.26
N ARG A 173 -3.94 -4.46 7.48
CA ARG A 173 -5.10 -5.13 6.90
C ARG A 173 -6.43 -4.50 7.34
N LEU A 174 -6.54 -4.13 8.61
CA LEU A 174 -7.69 -3.41 9.13
C LEU A 174 -7.86 -2.04 8.47
N ALA A 175 -6.77 -1.28 8.30
CA ALA A 175 -6.82 0.02 7.63
C ALA A 175 -7.28 -0.06 6.16
N GLU A 176 -7.00 -1.18 5.49
CA GLU A 176 -7.44 -1.44 4.12
C GLU A 176 -8.92 -1.85 4.03
N VAL A 177 -9.39 -2.75 4.90
CA VAL A 177 -10.76 -3.29 4.82
C VAL A 177 -11.81 -2.40 5.47
N LEU A 178 -11.43 -1.61 6.47
CA LEU A 178 -12.36 -0.69 7.14
C LEU A 178 -12.68 0.52 6.22
N PRO A 179 -13.90 1.08 6.32
CA PRO A 179 -14.34 2.21 5.49
C PRO A 179 -13.74 3.55 5.95
N ILE A 180 -12.40 3.59 6.09
CA ILE A 180 -11.63 4.75 6.51
C ILE A 180 -11.43 5.70 5.31
N PRO A 181 -11.73 7.00 5.43
CA PRO A 181 -11.47 7.98 4.38
C PRO A 181 -10.00 8.00 3.95
N LEU A 182 -9.72 8.17 2.64
CA LEU A 182 -8.37 8.06 2.06
C LEU A 182 -7.30 8.88 2.80
N ARG A 183 -7.62 10.12 3.19
CA ARG A 183 -6.69 10.98 3.95
C ARG A 183 -6.33 10.39 5.32
N ALA A 184 -7.30 9.82 6.02
CA ALA A 184 -7.06 9.17 7.31
C ALA A 184 -6.30 7.85 7.13
N ARG A 185 -6.61 7.08 6.07
CA ARG A 185 -5.87 5.86 5.70
C ARG A 185 -4.41 6.17 5.36
N GLN A 186 -4.14 7.26 4.64
CA GLN A 186 -2.78 7.73 4.37
C GLN A 186 -2.03 8.06 5.66
N LYS A 187 -2.69 8.75 6.62
CA LYS A 187 -2.09 9.03 7.93
C LYS A 187 -1.78 7.76 8.72
N LEU A 188 -2.61 6.73 8.63
CA LEU A 188 -2.31 5.42 9.21
C LEU A 188 -1.08 4.78 8.56
N MET A 189 -0.95 4.84 7.22
CA MET A 189 0.20 4.28 6.50
C MET A 189 1.52 4.97 6.89
N GLU A 190 1.46 6.28 7.16
CA GLU A 190 2.59 7.10 7.61
C GLU A 190 3.07 6.81 9.05
N LEU A 191 2.26 6.15 9.89
CA LEU A 191 2.68 5.80 11.27
C LEU A 191 3.74 4.71 11.25
N THR A 192 4.90 4.98 11.85
CA THR A 192 6.03 4.03 11.96
C THR A 192 6.08 3.27 13.29
N ASP A 193 5.06 3.44 14.14
CA ASP A 193 4.87 2.70 15.40
C ASP A 193 3.62 1.82 15.24
N ALA A 194 3.81 0.51 15.32
CA ALA A 194 2.74 -0.46 15.16
C ALA A 194 1.68 -0.34 16.28
N GLY A 195 2.11 -0.07 17.51
CA GLY A 195 1.22 0.15 18.65
C GLY A 195 0.40 1.42 18.48
N ALA A 196 1.00 2.52 18.05
CA ALA A 196 0.27 3.75 17.75
C ALA A 196 -0.77 3.55 16.63
N ARG A 197 -0.44 2.74 15.61
CA ARG A 197 -1.39 2.42 14.54
C ARG A 197 -2.53 1.54 15.03
N ILE A 198 -2.25 0.56 15.89
CA ILE A 198 -3.27 -0.25 16.59
C ILE A 198 -4.19 0.65 17.43
N ASP A 199 -3.66 1.60 18.20
CA ASP A 199 -4.46 2.52 19.03
C ASP A 199 -5.52 3.26 18.19
N VAL A 200 -5.11 3.79 17.02
CA VAL A 200 -6.01 4.53 16.12
C VAL A 200 -7.06 3.61 15.49
N VAL A 201 -6.65 2.43 15.01
CA VAL A 201 -7.57 1.46 14.40
C VAL A 201 -8.57 0.93 15.43
N HIS A 202 -8.10 0.58 16.62
CA HIS A 202 -8.95 0.15 17.73
C HIS A 202 -9.95 1.25 18.14
N HIS A 203 -9.50 2.51 18.23
CA HIS A 203 -10.39 3.64 18.50
C HIS A 203 -11.48 3.79 17.44
N TYR A 204 -11.12 3.69 16.16
CA TYR A 204 -12.08 3.70 15.06
C TYR A 204 -13.12 2.58 15.20
N MET A 205 -12.67 1.35 15.47
CA MET A 205 -13.57 0.20 15.66
C MET A 205 -14.54 0.40 16.82
N ARG A 206 -14.08 0.99 17.94
CA ARG A 206 -14.95 1.35 19.07
C ARG A 206 -16.03 2.36 18.69
N GLN A 207 -15.65 3.42 17.97
CA GLN A 207 -16.61 4.46 17.54
C GLN A 207 -17.68 3.90 16.61
N HIS A 208 -17.33 2.90 15.80
CA HIS A 208 -18.21 2.27 14.83
C HIS A 208 -18.85 0.95 15.31
N GLN A 209 -18.74 0.62 16.61
CA GLN A 209 -19.35 -0.57 17.24
C GLN A 209 -18.94 -1.90 16.59
N LEU A 210 -17.67 -2.03 16.21
CA LEU A 210 -17.11 -3.22 15.56
C LEU A 210 -16.43 -4.21 16.53
N LEU A 211 -16.29 -3.84 17.80
CA LEU A 211 -15.76 -4.70 18.87
C LEU A 211 -16.88 -5.51 19.51
#